data_AF-A0A6A7WE40-F1
#
_entry.id   AF-A0A6A7WE40-F1
#
_cell.length_a   1.000
_cell.length_b   1.000
_cell.length_c   1.000
_cell.angle_alpha   90.00
_cell.angle_beta   90.00
_cell.angle_gamma   90.00
#
_symmetry.space_group_name_H-M   'P 1'
#
loop_
_entity.id
_entity.type
_entity.pdbx_description
1 polymer ?
#
loop_
_entity_poly.entity_id
_entity_poly.type
_entity_poly.pdbx_seq_one_letter_code
_entity_poly.pdbx_strand_id
1 'polypeptide(L)'
;MMYCEKNVFIDFPVKGYIHGTNIREVFIRKPLSKPMRFLRKLPFFSKFISNTKEIDNWTDYCKNANNIILFDTYSHYAEYCEEIEKAVSTESRLILYLLNPVFFSDDYKLLSSRWEIWTFMEEDARKYGLKYGATFYNPLLLDHTKTLPTSKQTSDLLFIGTDKGRKNFILHLKDQLKAYGIRCDFRIVDNFKSLFSRVYSREVDYVKLCQLTNNTHAILDVVQKAQSGLTLRIMEGLLFNKKIVTTNQFLSENKDFRNCSNIFILNQNNITGLQTFLKKPTQEYPLNIKKKYSFDEWLERLINKEEAK
;
A
#
# COMPACT_ATOMS: atom_id res chain seq x y z
N MET A 1 27.68 1.56 -16.53
CA MET A 1 26.90 1.43 -15.27
C MET A 1 26.06 2.70 -15.06
N MET A 2 25.25 3.10 -16.05
CA MET A 2 24.74 4.49 -16.22
C MET A 2 23.21 4.59 -16.37
N TYR A 3 22.46 3.53 -16.01
CA TYR A 3 21.02 3.42 -16.29
C TYR A 3 20.11 3.51 -15.05
N CYS A 4 20.66 3.76 -13.85
CA CYS A 4 19.89 3.77 -12.60
C CYS A 4 19.47 5.18 -12.14
N GLU A 5 19.75 6.23 -12.91
CA GLU A 5 19.67 7.63 -12.44
C GLU A 5 18.46 8.44 -12.94
N LYS A 6 17.56 7.85 -13.73
CA LYS A 6 16.45 8.62 -14.33
C LYS A 6 15.25 8.84 -13.39
N ASN A 7 14.98 7.91 -12.48
CA ASN A 7 13.79 7.94 -11.62
C ASN A 7 14.20 7.75 -10.15
N VAL A 8 13.87 8.73 -9.31
CA VAL A 8 14.16 8.71 -7.88
C VAL A 8 12.85 8.68 -7.10
N PHE A 9 12.72 7.72 -6.19
CA PHE A 9 11.60 7.62 -5.27
C PHE A 9 12.05 8.11 -3.91
N ILE A 10 11.31 9.06 -3.33
CA ILE A 10 11.62 9.64 -2.03
C ILE A 10 10.58 9.18 -1.02
N ASP A 11 11.07 8.50 0.02
CA ASP A 11 10.30 7.89 1.10
C ASP A 11 9.13 7.03 0.63
N PHE A 12 9.41 6.03 -0.22
CA PHE A 12 8.38 5.06 -0.56
C PHE A 12 7.91 4.28 0.70
N PRO A 13 6.60 4.20 0.99
CA PRO A 13 6.11 3.79 2.31
C PRO A 13 6.29 2.31 2.65
N VAL A 14 6.53 1.44 1.67
CA VAL A 14 6.48 -0.01 1.87
C VAL A 14 7.85 -0.64 1.63
N LYS A 15 8.58 -0.84 2.73
CA LYS A 15 9.94 -1.41 2.70
C LYS A 15 9.95 -2.77 2.00
N GLY A 16 10.82 -2.89 0.98
CA GLY A 16 11.05 -4.13 0.23
C GLY A 16 10.01 -4.42 -0.86
N TYR A 17 9.02 -3.55 -1.06
CA TYR A 17 7.96 -3.78 -2.05
C TYR A 17 8.42 -3.51 -3.49
N ILE A 18 9.33 -2.57 -3.70
CA ILE A 18 9.97 -2.30 -5.01
C ILE A 18 11.25 -3.14 -5.22
N HIS A 19 11.38 -4.29 -4.54
CA HIS A 19 12.52 -5.19 -4.69
C HIS A 19 12.76 -5.58 -6.16
N GLY A 20 14.02 -5.56 -6.57
CA GLY A 20 14.46 -5.95 -7.92
C GLY A 20 14.16 -4.93 -9.02
N THR A 21 13.50 -3.81 -8.69
CA THR A 21 13.26 -2.72 -9.65
C THR A 21 14.51 -1.84 -9.82
N ASN A 22 14.62 -1.15 -10.96
CA ASN A 22 15.71 -0.21 -11.24
C ASN A 22 15.36 1.21 -10.76
N ILE A 23 14.92 1.33 -9.51
CA ILE A 23 14.57 2.61 -8.87
C ILE A 23 15.58 2.94 -7.78
N ARG A 24 16.06 4.19 -7.79
CA ARG A 24 16.80 4.74 -6.66
C ARG A 24 15.81 5.17 -5.58
N GLU A 25 15.76 4.41 -4.49
CA GLU A 25 15.01 4.76 -3.29
C GLU A 25 15.88 5.65 -2.37
N VAL A 26 15.37 6.82 -2.03
CA VAL A 26 15.99 7.80 -1.14
C VAL A 26 15.09 7.97 0.07
N PHE A 27 15.65 7.93 1.28
CA PHE A 27 14.90 8.18 2.50
C PHE A 27 15.35 9.52 3.07
N ILE A 28 14.41 10.42 3.35
CA ILE A 28 14.71 11.70 3.99
C ILE A 28 15.25 11.47 5.39
N ARG A 29 14.74 10.45 6.10
CA ARG A 29 15.08 10.19 7.51
C ARG A 29 15.61 8.78 7.75
N LYS A 30 16.56 8.65 8.68
CA LYS A 30 17.10 7.33 9.08
C LYS A 30 16.03 6.47 9.73
N PRO A 31 15.66 5.28 9.24
CA PRO A 31 14.62 4.48 9.88
C PRO A 31 15.01 4.13 11.32
N LEU A 32 14.09 4.33 12.27
CA LEU A 32 14.32 3.88 13.66
C LEU A 32 14.49 2.36 13.69
N SER A 33 15.48 1.90 14.46
CA SER A 33 15.60 0.49 14.81
C SER A 33 14.32 0.00 15.50
N LYS A 34 14.00 -1.30 15.38
CA LYS A 34 12.82 -1.89 16.04
C LYS A 34 12.75 -1.55 17.55
N PRO A 35 13.85 -1.62 18.32
CA PRO A 35 13.86 -1.20 19.73
C PRO A 35 13.54 0.29 19.93
N MET A 36 14.09 1.19 19.10
CA MET A 36 13.82 2.62 19.21
C MET A 36 12.38 2.99 18.84
N ARG A 37 11.80 2.32 17.83
CA ARG A 37 10.36 2.46 17.48
C ARG A 37 9.46 2.10 18.66
N PHE A 38 9.88 1.10 19.45
CA PHE A 38 9.17 0.69 20.67
C PHE A 38 9.32 1.72 21.79
N LEU A 39 10.55 2.10 22.13
CA LEU A 39 10.83 3.09 23.18
C LEU A 39 10.08 4.39 22.92
N ARG A 40 10.01 4.87 21.67
CA ARG A 40 9.30 6.10 21.29
C ARG A 40 7.83 6.14 21.73
N LYS A 41 7.17 4.98 21.83
CA LYS A 41 5.74 4.91 22.20
C LYS A 41 5.50 5.03 23.70
N LEU A 42 6.56 5.06 24.52
CA LEU A 42 6.48 5.35 25.95
C LEU A 42 6.48 6.87 26.17
N PRO A 43 5.57 7.44 26.99
CA PRO A 43 5.40 8.89 27.15
C PRO A 43 6.68 9.65 27.54
N PHE A 44 7.54 9.01 28.32
CA PHE A 44 8.82 9.58 28.72
C PHE A 44 9.76 9.73 27.51
N PHE A 45 9.89 8.68 26.71
CA PHE A 45 10.82 8.62 25.58
C PHE A 45 10.26 9.27 24.30
N SER A 46 8.95 9.48 24.19
CA SER A 46 8.34 10.11 23.01
C SER A 46 8.82 11.53 22.76
N LYS A 47 9.23 12.25 23.82
CA LYS A 47 9.80 13.60 23.73
C LYS A 47 11.29 13.62 23.38
N PHE A 48 12.03 12.55 23.68
CA PHE A 48 13.49 12.48 23.48
C PHE A 48 13.89 11.68 22.23
N ILE A 49 13.06 10.71 21.83
CA ILE A 49 13.24 9.96 20.58
C ILE A 49 12.56 10.78 19.49
N SER A 50 13.33 11.76 19.01
CA SER A 50 12.99 12.61 17.87
C SER A 50 12.48 11.78 16.68
N ASN A 51 11.67 12.40 15.84
CA ASN A 51 11.53 11.98 14.45
C ASN A 51 12.94 11.80 13.91
N THR A 52 13.31 10.55 13.67
CA THR A 52 14.49 10.10 12.91
C THR A 52 15.26 11.25 12.27
N LYS A 53 16.49 11.51 12.73
CA LYS A 53 17.37 12.54 12.16
C LYS A 53 17.36 12.37 10.64
N GLU A 54 17.18 13.48 9.94
CA GLU A 54 17.31 13.51 8.49
C GLU A 54 18.68 12.98 8.10
N ILE A 55 18.72 12.29 6.96
CA ILE A 55 19.96 11.81 6.39
C ILE A 55 20.68 13.04 5.85
N ASP A 56 21.89 13.28 6.33
CA ASP A 56 22.69 14.42 5.90
C ASP A 56 22.85 14.36 4.36
N ASN A 57 22.58 15.49 3.68
CA ASN A 57 22.66 15.65 2.22
C ASN A 57 21.78 14.66 1.41
N TRP A 58 20.62 14.24 1.93
CA TRP A 58 19.72 13.34 1.20
C TRP A 58 19.24 13.91 -0.16
N THR A 59 19.20 15.23 -0.31
CA THR A 59 18.86 15.91 -1.57
C THR A 59 19.91 15.72 -2.66
N ASP A 60 21.17 15.42 -2.31
CA ASP A 60 22.22 15.15 -3.30
C ASP A 60 21.89 13.94 -4.18
N TYR A 61 21.16 12.97 -3.63
CA TYR A 61 20.73 11.78 -4.38
C TYR A 61 19.66 12.09 -5.44
N CYS A 62 19.03 13.26 -5.36
CA CYS A 62 18.04 13.76 -6.32
C CYS A 62 18.69 14.56 -7.46
N LYS A 63 19.96 14.97 -7.30
CA LYS A 63 20.68 15.70 -8.35
C LYS A 63 20.81 14.83 -9.60
N ASN A 64 20.57 15.44 -10.76
CA ASN A 64 20.58 14.81 -12.09
C ASN A 64 19.44 13.81 -12.37
N ALA A 65 18.46 13.67 -11.47
CA ALA A 65 17.28 12.85 -11.73
C ALA A 65 16.36 13.51 -12.77
N ASN A 66 15.83 12.72 -13.71
CA ASN A 66 14.84 13.20 -14.67
C ASN A 66 13.46 13.32 -14.01
N ASN A 67 13.08 12.30 -13.24
CA ASN A 67 11.81 12.23 -12.52
C ASN A 67 12.08 12.00 -11.04
N ILE A 68 11.50 12.85 -10.20
CA ILE A 68 11.56 12.74 -8.75
C ILE A 68 10.14 12.57 -8.24
N ILE A 69 9.89 11.44 -7.57
CA ILE A 69 8.57 11.07 -7.04
C ILE A 69 8.66 11.01 -5.53
N LEU A 70 8.07 12.01 -4.87
CA LEU A 70 7.89 12.05 -3.43
C LEU A 70 6.58 11.37 -3.05
N PHE A 71 6.60 10.51 -2.04
CA PHE A 71 5.39 9.90 -1.48
C PHE A 71 4.96 10.60 -0.19
N ASP A 72 3.66 10.60 0.07
CA ASP A 72 2.99 11.26 1.21
C ASP A 72 3.17 10.52 2.55
N THR A 73 4.40 10.18 2.89
CA THR A 73 4.74 9.49 4.14
C THR A 73 4.71 10.38 5.37
N TYR A 74 4.92 11.67 5.20
CA TYR A 74 4.86 12.70 6.24
C TYR A 74 3.64 13.59 6.02
N SER A 75 3.11 14.19 7.08
CA SER A 75 1.99 15.14 6.96
C SER A 75 2.41 16.50 6.40
N HIS A 76 3.69 16.85 6.57
CA HIS A 76 4.33 18.12 6.19
C HIS A 76 5.33 17.94 5.05
N TYR A 77 4.92 17.25 3.97
CA TYR A 77 5.77 17.00 2.82
C TYR A 77 6.12 18.26 1.98
N ALA A 78 5.41 19.37 2.17
CA ALA A 78 5.66 20.63 1.45
C ALA A 78 7.04 21.22 1.74
N GLU A 79 7.53 21.10 2.97
CA GLU A 79 8.89 21.49 3.35
C GLU A 79 9.93 20.71 2.52
N TYR A 80 9.73 19.39 2.40
CA TYR A 80 10.61 18.54 1.62
C TYR A 80 10.52 18.80 0.11
N CYS A 81 9.31 19.11 -0.39
CA CYS A 81 9.14 19.56 -1.77
C CYS A 81 9.96 20.82 -2.06
N GLU A 82 9.95 21.80 -1.15
CA GLU A 82 10.72 23.03 -1.29
C GLU A 82 12.24 22.77 -1.29
N GLU A 83 12.72 21.89 -0.42
CA GLU A 83 14.13 21.47 -0.38
C GLU A 83 14.57 20.78 -1.68
N ILE A 84 13.74 19.87 -2.21
CA ILE A 84 13.99 19.17 -3.48
C ILE A 84 14.03 20.20 -4.61
N GLU A 85 13.04 21.09 -4.68
CA GLU A 85 12.92 22.08 -5.75
C GLU A 85 14.14 23.02 -5.81
N LYS A 86 14.70 23.41 -4.66
CA LYS A 86 15.94 24.19 -4.56
C LYS A 86 17.20 23.41 -4.97
N ALA A 87 17.20 22.09 -4.81
CA ALA A 87 18.38 21.26 -5.01
C ALA A 87 18.55 20.75 -6.46
N VAL A 88 17.49 20.79 -7.28
CA VAL A 88 17.46 20.09 -8.59
C VAL A 88 17.22 21.03 -9.77
N SER A 89 17.73 20.62 -10.95
CA SER A 89 17.57 21.35 -12.22
C SER A 89 16.10 21.61 -12.54
N THR A 90 15.76 22.74 -13.16
CA THR A 90 14.39 23.07 -13.62
C THR A 90 13.82 22.05 -14.60
N GLU A 91 14.68 21.32 -15.30
CA GLU A 91 14.30 20.23 -16.23
C GLU A 91 13.84 18.95 -15.50
N SER A 92 14.19 18.80 -14.22
CA SER A 92 13.71 17.68 -13.41
C SER A 92 12.19 17.80 -13.19
N ARG A 93 11.47 16.73 -13.51
CA ARG A 93 10.04 16.62 -13.27
C ARG A 93 9.79 16.24 -11.81
N LEU A 94 8.94 17.02 -11.14
CA LEU A 94 8.62 16.87 -9.73
C LEU A 94 7.19 16.32 -9.58
N ILE A 95 7.06 15.20 -8.88
CA ILE A 95 5.80 14.50 -8.69
C ILE A 95 5.59 14.26 -7.20
N LEU A 96 4.46 14.72 -6.67
CA LEU A 96 3.93 14.25 -5.40
C LEU A 96 2.92 13.14 -5.69
N TYR A 97 3.18 11.93 -5.19
CA TYR A 97 2.29 10.78 -5.35
C TYR A 97 1.62 10.42 -4.02
N LEU A 98 0.32 10.70 -3.93
CA LEU A 98 -0.50 10.41 -2.77
C LEU A 98 -0.91 8.93 -2.78
N LEU A 99 -0.36 8.15 -1.85
CA LEU A 99 -0.78 6.77 -1.53
C LEU A 99 -1.73 6.72 -0.33
N ASN A 100 -2.04 7.86 0.29
CA ASN A 100 -3.15 8.02 1.21
C ASN A 100 -4.21 8.98 0.63
N PRO A 101 -5.48 8.84 1.05
CA PRO A 101 -6.53 9.80 0.68
C PRO A 101 -6.17 11.25 0.99
N VAL A 102 -6.58 12.17 0.12
CA VAL A 102 -6.26 13.61 0.23
C VAL A 102 -6.69 14.21 1.58
N PHE A 103 -7.78 13.72 2.18
CA PHE A 103 -8.27 14.24 3.47
C PHE A 103 -7.30 14.05 4.65
N PHE A 104 -6.22 13.29 4.50
CA PHE A 104 -5.19 13.15 5.54
C PHE A 104 -4.28 14.38 5.68
N SER A 105 -4.07 15.13 4.60
CA SER A 105 -3.27 16.35 4.63
C SER A 105 -3.60 17.27 3.46
N ASP A 106 -3.81 18.55 3.75
CA ASP A 106 -4.00 19.61 2.76
C ASP A 106 -2.68 20.25 2.30
N ASP A 107 -1.55 19.71 2.73
CA ASP A 107 -0.21 20.27 2.52
C ASP A 107 0.20 20.36 1.04
N TYR A 108 -0.41 19.56 0.17
CA TYR A 108 -0.24 19.64 -1.29
C TYR A 108 -0.63 21.00 -1.86
N LYS A 109 -1.51 21.75 -1.16
CA LYS A 109 -1.96 23.09 -1.57
C LYS A 109 -0.86 24.14 -1.43
N LEU A 110 0.20 23.85 -0.67
CA LEU A 110 1.33 24.76 -0.46
C LEU A 110 2.41 24.63 -1.52
N LEU A 111 2.31 23.61 -2.40
CA LEU A 111 3.33 23.34 -3.40
C LEU A 111 3.33 24.39 -4.51
N SER A 112 4.51 24.67 -5.05
CA SER A 112 4.65 25.50 -6.25
C SER A 112 3.98 24.82 -7.45
N SER A 113 3.69 25.61 -8.49
CA SER A 113 3.14 25.10 -9.76
C SER A 113 4.04 24.09 -10.49
N ARG A 114 5.29 23.93 -10.04
CA ARG A 114 6.24 22.96 -10.60
C ARG A 114 5.91 21.51 -10.25
N TRP A 115 5.14 21.30 -9.18
CA TRP A 115 4.78 19.96 -8.71
C TRP A 115 3.53 19.42 -9.40
N GLU A 116 3.66 18.27 -10.03
CA GLU A 116 2.51 17.49 -10.46
C GLU A 116 2.00 16.63 -9.29
N ILE A 117 0.71 16.70 -9.00
CA ILE A 117 0.10 15.94 -7.90
C ILE A 117 -0.73 14.80 -8.48
N TRP A 118 -0.35 13.58 -8.10
CA TRP A 118 -0.98 12.34 -8.49
C TRP A 118 -1.58 11.64 -7.28
N THR A 119 -2.72 10.98 -7.45
CA THR A 119 -3.38 10.23 -6.38
C THR A 119 -3.76 8.83 -6.83
N PHE A 120 -3.68 7.89 -5.88
CA PHE A 120 -4.16 6.52 -6.09
C PHE A 120 -5.69 6.39 -6.12
N MET A 121 -6.43 7.45 -5.75
CA MET A 121 -7.89 7.42 -5.60
C MET A 121 -8.56 8.29 -6.67
N GLU A 122 -9.34 7.66 -7.56
CA GLU A 122 -10.01 8.33 -8.69
C GLU A 122 -10.97 9.43 -8.23
N GLU A 123 -11.64 9.21 -7.10
CA GLU A 123 -12.54 10.19 -6.50
C GLU A 123 -11.80 11.47 -6.06
N ASP A 124 -10.59 11.33 -5.49
CA ASP A 124 -9.76 12.47 -5.11
C ASP A 124 -9.29 13.23 -6.36
N ALA A 125 -8.88 12.52 -7.41
CA ALA A 125 -8.47 13.12 -8.68
C ALA A 125 -9.59 14.01 -9.25
N ARG A 126 -10.81 13.46 -9.33
CA ARG A 126 -11.99 14.22 -9.80
C ARG A 126 -12.34 15.39 -8.88
N LYS A 127 -12.34 15.17 -7.56
CA LYS A 127 -12.81 16.18 -6.58
C LYS A 127 -11.86 17.36 -6.45
N TYR A 128 -10.55 17.12 -6.52
CA TYR A 128 -9.51 18.12 -6.25
C TYR A 128 -8.74 18.54 -7.51
N GLY A 129 -9.10 18.01 -8.69
CA GLY A 129 -8.40 18.33 -9.95
C GLY A 129 -6.99 17.75 -10.02
N LEU A 130 -6.72 16.66 -9.31
CA LEU A 130 -5.43 15.96 -9.30
C LEU A 130 -5.41 14.90 -10.42
N LYS A 131 -4.23 14.35 -10.73
CA LYS A 131 -4.10 13.28 -11.73
C LYS A 131 -4.35 11.91 -11.11
N TYR A 132 -5.12 11.05 -11.79
CA TYR A 132 -5.36 9.69 -11.31
C TYR A 132 -4.25 8.72 -11.75
N GLY A 133 -3.48 8.18 -10.79
CA GLY A 133 -2.40 7.21 -11.05
C GLY A 133 -2.70 5.77 -10.66
N ALA A 134 -3.79 5.52 -9.93
CA ALA A 134 -4.12 4.22 -9.31
C ALA A 134 -3.07 3.72 -8.30
N THR A 135 -3.16 2.44 -7.92
CA THR A 135 -2.10 1.74 -7.16
C THR A 135 -1.46 0.71 -8.08
N PHE A 136 -0.32 0.16 -7.69
CA PHE A 136 0.39 -0.87 -8.45
C PHE A 136 0.80 -2.04 -7.57
N TYR A 137 1.20 -3.15 -8.21
CA TYR A 137 1.93 -4.24 -7.58
C TYR A 137 3.26 -4.49 -8.27
N ASN A 138 4.27 -4.97 -7.53
CA ASN A 138 5.54 -5.40 -8.11
C ASN A 138 5.50 -6.92 -8.42
N PRO A 139 5.53 -7.34 -9.70
CA PRO A 139 5.50 -8.76 -10.07
C PRO A 139 6.70 -9.56 -9.52
N LEU A 140 7.85 -8.92 -9.29
CA LEU A 140 9.08 -9.56 -8.81
C LEU A 140 8.94 -10.11 -7.38
N LEU A 141 7.91 -9.66 -6.64
CA LEU A 141 7.63 -10.16 -5.29
C LEU A 141 7.20 -11.64 -5.26
N LEU A 142 6.84 -12.23 -6.41
CA LEU A 142 6.62 -13.69 -6.52
C LEU A 142 7.87 -14.49 -6.20
N ASP A 143 9.07 -13.92 -6.40
CA ASP A 143 10.35 -14.57 -6.15
C ASP A 143 10.51 -14.98 -4.69
N HIS A 144 9.88 -14.22 -3.77
CA HIS A 144 9.84 -14.53 -2.34
C HIS A 144 9.05 -15.80 -1.99
N THR A 145 8.34 -16.38 -2.96
CA THR A 145 7.54 -17.58 -2.76
C THR A 145 7.95 -18.77 -3.64
N LYS A 146 8.86 -18.59 -4.61
CA LYS A 146 9.27 -19.63 -5.56
C LYS A 146 9.87 -20.88 -4.91
N THR A 147 10.59 -20.70 -3.80
CA THR A 147 11.29 -21.79 -3.08
C THR A 147 10.46 -22.40 -1.96
N LEU A 148 9.25 -21.88 -1.72
CA LEU A 148 8.39 -22.43 -0.69
C LEU A 148 7.75 -23.72 -1.21
N PRO A 149 7.71 -24.80 -0.41
CA PRO A 149 6.91 -25.95 -0.76
C PRO A 149 5.48 -25.47 -0.99
N THR A 150 4.79 -26.05 -1.98
CA THR A 150 3.36 -25.83 -2.26
C THR A 150 2.56 -26.37 -1.07
N SER A 151 2.61 -25.67 0.06
CA SER A 151 2.11 -26.17 1.32
C SER A 151 0.60 -26.04 1.38
N LYS A 152 -0.01 -26.96 2.13
CA LYS A 152 -1.43 -26.99 2.43
C LYS A 152 -1.88 -25.63 2.96
N GLN A 153 -2.95 -25.10 2.37
CA GLN A 153 -3.58 -23.84 2.73
C GLN A 153 -3.81 -23.74 4.24
N THR A 154 -3.18 -22.74 4.88
CA THR A 154 -3.13 -22.62 6.35
C THR A 154 -4.29 -21.81 6.91
N SER A 155 -4.94 -21.00 6.07
CA SER A 155 -6.13 -20.22 6.41
C SER A 155 -7.07 -20.07 5.22
N ASP A 156 -8.34 -19.82 5.50
CA ASP A 156 -9.35 -19.56 4.47
C ASP A 156 -9.47 -18.07 4.16
N LEU A 157 -9.17 -17.22 5.14
CA LEU A 157 -9.23 -15.77 4.98
C LEU A 157 -8.11 -15.08 5.78
N LEU A 158 -7.26 -14.31 5.09
CA LEU A 158 -6.14 -13.58 5.67
C LEU A 158 -6.45 -12.08 5.76
N PHE A 159 -6.16 -11.46 6.89
CA PHE A 159 -6.06 -10.01 7.01
C PHE A 159 -4.74 -9.67 7.68
N ILE A 160 -3.95 -8.78 7.07
CA ILE A 160 -2.79 -8.16 7.72
C ILE A 160 -2.90 -6.66 7.52
N GLY A 161 -2.99 -5.86 8.59
CA GLY A 161 -3.13 -4.41 8.45
C GLY A 161 -3.13 -3.65 9.77
N THR A 162 -2.77 -2.37 9.71
CA THR A 162 -2.75 -1.50 10.89
C THR A 162 -4.15 -1.17 11.38
N ASP A 163 -4.29 -0.95 12.69
CA ASP A 163 -5.55 -0.52 13.29
C ASP A 163 -5.83 0.97 13.02
N LYS A 164 -6.35 1.26 11.83
CA LYS A 164 -6.89 2.58 11.47
C LYS A 164 -8.39 2.68 11.76
N GLY A 165 -8.81 2.34 12.98
CA GLY A 165 -10.22 2.36 13.40
C GLY A 165 -11.05 1.15 12.94
N ARG A 166 -10.39 0.09 12.46
CA ARG A 166 -11.03 -1.10 11.86
C ARG A 166 -11.05 -2.33 12.76
N LYS A 167 -10.37 -2.28 13.93
CA LYS A 167 -10.23 -3.41 14.85
C LYS A 167 -11.57 -4.05 15.24
N ASN A 168 -12.53 -3.25 15.70
CA ASN A 168 -13.81 -3.79 16.22
C ASN A 168 -14.57 -4.54 15.12
N PHE A 169 -14.61 -3.99 13.91
CA PHE A 169 -15.21 -4.65 12.75
C PHE A 169 -14.53 -5.99 12.44
N ILE A 170 -13.20 -6.01 12.38
CA ILE A 170 -12.44 -7.22 12.05
C ILE A 170 -12.63 -8.32 13.10
N LEU A 171 -12.65 -7.96 14.39
CA LEU A 171 -12.88 -8.92 15.47
C LEU A 171 -14.31 -9.47 15.45
N HIS A 172 -15.30 -8.59 15.28
CA HIS A 172 -16.69 -9.00 15.17
C HIS A 172 -16.91 -9.93 13.97
N LEU A 173 -16.35 -9.58 12.81
CA LEU A 173 -16.38 -10.43 11.63
C LEU A 173 -15.72 -11.78 11.92
N LYS A 174 -14.53 -11.80 12.54
CA LYS A 174 -13.84 -13.05 12.91
C LYS A 174 -14.74 -13.96 13.76
N ASP A 175 -15.45 -13.39 14.74
CA ASP A 175 -16.34 -14.15 15.61
C ASP A 175 -17.56 -14.70 14.86
N GLN A 176 -18.16 -13.90 13.97
CA GLN A 176 -19.24 -14.38 13.09
C GLN A 176 -18.77 -15.52 12.18
N LEU A 177 -17.57 -15.40 11.60
CA LEU A 177 -17.02 -16.37 10.65
C LEU A 177 -16.65 -17.72 11.31
N LYS A 178 -16.43 -17.75 12.63
CA LYS A 178 -16.25 -19.01 13.38
C LYS A 178 -17.46 -19.93 13.28
N ALA A 179 -18.67 -19.36 13.33
CA ALA A 179 -19.92 -20.13 13.24
C ALA A 179 -20.07 -20.84 11.88
N TYR A 180 -19.40 -20.33 10.84
CA TYR A 180 -19.38 -20.91 9.48
C TYR A 180 -18.17 -21.81 9.22
N GLY A 181 -17.34 -22.07 10.25
CA GLY A 181 -16.13 -22.90 10.13
C GLY A 181 -15.00 -22.28 9.30
N ILE A 182 -15.01 -20.95 9.08
CA ILE A 182 -14.00 -20.26 8.26
C ILE A 182 -12.76 -19.95 9.10
N ARG A 183 -11.60 -20.49 8.72
CA ARG A 183 -10.33 -20.30 9.44
C ARG A 183 -9.70 -18.95 9.08
N CYS A 184 -9.80 -17.99 10.00
CA CYS A 184 -9.29 -16.63 9.80
C CYS A 184 -7.89 -16.42 10.41
N ASP A 185 -6.90 -16.01 9.59
CA ASP A 185 -5.63 -15.46 10.05
C ASP A 185 -5.70 -13.93 10.01
N PHE A 186 -6.22 -13.32 11.07
CA PHE A 186 -6.37 -11.85 11.16
C PHE A 186 -5.29 -11.27 12.09
N ARG A 187 -4.39 -10.49 11.49
CA ARG A 187 -3.26 -9.82 12.12
C ARG A 187 -3.50 -8.32 12.11
N ILE A 188 -4.07 -7.82 13.20
CA ILE A 188 -4.27 -6.39 13.42
C ILE A 188 -2.94 -5.83 13.96
N VAL A 189 -2.20 -5.11 13.12
CA VAL A 189 -0.81 -4.72 13.39
C VAL A 189 -0.75 -3.48 14.29
N ASP A 190 -0.17 -3.65 15.48
CA ASP A 190 0.32 -2.57 16.33
C ASP A 190 1.48 -3.08 17.19
N ASN A 191 2.71 -2.70 16.84
CA ASN A 191 3.93 -3.16 17.51
C ASN A 191 3.94 -2.90 19.03
N PHE A 192 3.25 -1.86 19.53
CA PHE A 192 3.27 -1.54 20.96
C PHE A 192 2.12 -2.19 21.69
N LYS A 193 0.89 -2.05 21.17
CA LYS A 193 -0.26 -2.70 21.80
C LYS A 193 -0.13 -4.22 21.80
N SER A 194 0.58 -4.82 20.83
CA SER A 194 0.88 -6.26 20.78
C SER A 194 1.71 -6.77 21.96
N LEU A 195 2.38 -5.90 22.72
CA LEU A 195 3.15 -6.30 23.91
C LEU A 195 2.26 -6.59 25.12
N PHE A 196 1.09 -5.97 25.17
CA PHE A 196 0.17 -6.05 26.30
C PHE A 196 -1.18 -6.64 25.94
N SER A 197 -1.45 -6.88 24.65
CA SER A 197 -2.72 -7.41 24.16
C SER A 197 -2.53 -8.39 23.02
N ARG A 198 -3.06 -9.61 23.19
CA ARG A 198 -3.05 -10.69 22.19
C ARG A 198 -3.93 -10.41 20.97
N VAL A 199 -4.75 -9.36 21.03
CA VAL A 199 -5.56 -8.89 19.90
C VAL A 199 -4.68 -8.34 18.78
N TYR A 200 -3.57 -7.70 19.14
CA TYR A 200 -2.67 -7.08 18.18
C TYR A 200 -1.49 -7.99 17.84
N SER A 201 -1.05 -7.89 16.59
CA SER A 201 0.15 -8.54 16.07
C SER A 201 1.27 -7.53 15.90
N ARG A 202 2.51 -8.02 15.91
CA ARG A 202 3.66 -7.25 15.43
C ARG A 202 3.62 -7.11 13.91
N GLU A 203 4.31 -6.10 13.41
CA GLU A 203 4.53 -5.86 11.99
C GLU A 203 5.19 -7.08 11.34
N VAL A 204 4.67 -7.44 10.18
CA VAL A 204 5.15 -8.53 9.35
C VAL A 204 5.93 -7.90 8.21
N ASP A 205 7.17 -8.35 7.98
CA ASP A 205 7.92 -7.89 6.81
C ASP A 205 7.25 -8.34 5.52
N TYR A 206 7.56 -7.64 4.42
CA TYR A 206 6.83 -7.83 3.18
C TYR A 206 7.07 -9.22 2.56
N VAL A 207 8.27 -9.78 2.73
CA VAL A 207 8.57 -11.17 2.32
C VAL A 207 7.61 -12.12 3.02
N LYS A 208 7.50 -12.03 4.35
CA LYS A 208 6.59 -12.88 5.12
C LYS A 208 5.12 -12.66 4.75
N LEU A 209 4.72 -11.43 4.45
CA LEU A 209 3.39 -11.11 3.93
C LEU A 209 3.11 -11.87 2.61
N CYS A 210 4.06 -11.88 1.67
CA CYS A 210 3.95 -12.66 0.43
C CYS A 210 3.73 -14.15 0.73
N GLN A 211 4.48 -14.72 1.67
CA GLN A 211 4.34 -16.15 2.03
C GLN A 211 2.96 -16.45 2.63
N LEU A 212 2.47 -15.60 3.53
CA LEU A 212 1.15 -15.76 4.15
C LEU A 212 0.04 -15.64 3.12
N THR A 213 0.16 -14.67 2.21
CA THR A 213 -0.76 -14.48 1.10
C THR A 213 -0.77 -15.68 0.18
N ASN A 214 0.39 -16.25 -0.14
CA ASN A 214 0.46 -17.47 -0.95
C ASN A 214 -0.23 -18.67 -0.27
N ASN A 215 -0.18 -18.75 1.05
CA ASN A 215 -0.70 -19.87 1.85
C ASN A 215 -2.15 -19.69 2.36
N THR A 216 -2.87 -18.66 1.91
CA THR A 216 -4.30 -18.45 2.21
C THR A 216 -5.19 -18.62 0.98
N HIS A 217 -6.46 -19.00 1.18
CA HIS A 217 -7.44 -19.09 0.09
C HIS A 217 -7.88 -17.71 -0.42
N ALA A 218 -8.07 -16.75 0.49
CA ALA A 218 -8.58 -15.41 0.17
C ALA A 218 -7.97 -14.35 1.09
N ILE A 219 -7.97 -13.10 0.61
CA ILE A 219 -7.52 -11.93 1.35
C ILE A 219 -8.75 -11.11 1.75
N LEU A 220 -8.80 -10.66 3.00
CA LEU A 220 -9.76 -9.68 3.48
C LEU A 220 -9.16 -8.28 3.34
N ASP A 221 -9.87 -7.40 2.64
CA ASP A 221 -9.57 -5.99 2.47
C ASP A 221 -10.62 -5.13 3.18
N VAL A 222 -10.23 -4.55 4.33
CA VAL A 222 -11.10 -3.63 5.09
C VAL A 222 -10.60 -2.20 4.90
N VAL A 223 -11.34 -1.40 4.13
CA VAL A 223 -11.03 0.01 3.89
C VAL A 223 -11.50 0.91 5.04
N GLN A 224 -10.91 2.11 5.13
CA GLN A 224 -11.41 3.14 6.05
C GLN A 224 -12.69 3.75 5.49
N LYS A 225 -13.48 4.38 6.36
CA LYS A 225 -14.62 5.19 5.93
C LYS A 225 -14.15 6.24 4.92
N ALA A 226 -14.91 6.41 3.82
CA ALA A 226 -14.63 7.33 2.72
C ALA A 226 -13.39 7.02 1.86
N GLN A 227 -12.77 5.84 1.98
CA GLN A 227 -11.71 5.40 1.07
C GLN A 227 -12.32 4.59 -0.08
N SER A 228 -12.21 5.09 -1.31
CA SER A 228 -12.69 4.45 -2.55
C SER A 228 -11.58 3.80 -3.39
N GLY A 229 -10.33 4.18 -3.18
CA GLY A 229 -9.18 3.69 -3.96
C GLY A 229 -8.86 2.21 -3.78
N LEU A 230 -8.23 1.62 -4.80
CA LEU A 230 -7.77 0.23 -4.77
C LEU A 230 -6.61 0.09 -3.77
N THR A 231 -6.70 -0.84 -2.84
CA THR A 231 -5.69 -1.00 -1.79
C THR A 231 -4.55 -1.92 -2.24
N LEU A 232 -3.43 -1.89 -1.52
CA LEU A 232 -2.36 -2.87 -1.69
C LEU A 232 -2.82 -4.32 -1.48
N ARG A 233 -3.89 -4.58 -0.71
CA ARG A 233 -4.44 -5.94 -0.56
C ARG A 233 -5.15 -6.43 -1.81
N ILE A 234 -5.77 -5.51 -2.55
CA ILE A 234 -6.30 -5.83 -3.88
C ILE A 234 -5.13 -6.20 -4.78
N MET A 235 -4.08 -5.38 -4.80
CA MET A 235 -2.84 -5.62 -5.56
C MET A 235 -2.16 -6.96 -5.23
N GLU A 236 -2.07 -7.32 -3.95
CA GLU A 236 -1.59 -8.62 -3.48
C GLU A 236 -2.48 -9.77 -4.01
N GLY A 237 -3.79 -9.57 -4.06
CA GLY A 237 -4.73 -10.53 -4.64
C GLY A 237 -4.53 -10.74 -6.15
N LEU A 238 -4.24 -9.68 -6.92
CA LEU A 238 -3.88 -9.81 -8.33
C LEU A 238 -2.56 -10.59 -8.50
N LEU A 239 -1.54 -10.21 -7.73
CA LEU A 239 -0.21 -10.81 -7.79
C LEU A 239 -0.24 -12.32 -7.55
N PHE A 240 -0.94 -12.76 -6.50
CA PHE A 240 -0.99 -14.17 -6.08
C PHE A 240 -2.22 -14.94 -6.60
N ASN A 241 -3.01 -14.37 -7.51
CA ASN A 241 -4.29 -14.94 -7.97
C ASN A 241 -5.17 -15.38 -6.79
N LYS A 242 -5.42 -14.49 -5.84
CA LYS A 242 -6.27 -14.76 -4.66
C LYS A 242 -7.64 -14.16 -4.83
N LYS A 243 -8.64 -14.83 -4.22
CA LYS A 243 -9.93 -14.20 -3.97
C LYS A 243 -9.74 -13.03 -3.01
N ILE A 244 -10.52 -11.97 -3.19
CA ILE A 244 -10.54 -10.80 -2.33
C ILE A 244 -11.95 -10.63 -1.78
N VAL A 245 -12.04 -10.55 -0.47
CA VAL A 245 -13.24 -10.16 0.27
C VAL A 245 -13.03 -8.72 0.69
N THR A 246 -13.77 -7.76 0.13
CA THR A 246 -13.52 -6.33 0.39
C THR A 246 -14.73 -5.64 1.01
N THR A 247 -14.50 -4.69 1.91
CA THR A 247 -15.56 -3.77 2.37
C THR A 247 -15.66 -2.51 1.50
N ASN A 248 -14.79 -2.36 0.50
CA ASN A 248 -14.80 -1.22 -0.40
C ASN A 248 -15.95 -1.35 -1.41
N GLN A 249 -17.05 -0.65 -1.14
CA GLN A 249 -18.25 -0.72 -1.97
C GLN A 249 -18.05 -0.14 -3.37
N PHE A 250 -17.06 0.74 -3.57
CA PHE A 250 -16.77 1.35 -4.87
C PHE A 250 -16.29 0.34 -5.91
N LEU A 251 -15.84 -0.86 -5.49
CA LEU A 251 -15.51 -1.92 -6.45
C LEU A 251 -16.72 -2.39 -7.27
N SER A 252 -17.95 -2.14 -6.81
CA SER A 252 -19.16 -2.46 -7.58
C SER A 252 -19.30 -1.62 -8.86
N GLU A 253 -18.69 -0.43 -8.90
CA GLU A 253 -18.72 0.48 -10.04
C GLU A 253 -17.37 0.49 -10.80
N ASN A 254 -16.32 -0.07 -10.20
CA ASN A 254 -15.00 -0.11 -10.80
C ASN A 254 -14.97 -0.96 -12.08
N LYS A 255 -14.54 -0.37 -13.20
CA LYS A 255 -14.53 -1.01 -14.52
C LYS A 255 -13.75 -2.33 -14.57
N ASP A 256 -12.66 -2.41 -13.81
CA ASP A 256 -11.72 -3.53 -13.85
C ASP A 256 -12.14 -4.68 -12.92
N PHE A 257 -12.87 -4.39 -11.83
CA PHE A 257 -13.18 -5.37 -10.78
C PHE A 257 -14.67 -5.69 -10.59
N ARG A 258 -15.61 -4.88 -11.09
CA ARG A 258 -17.06 -5.04 -10.81
C ARG A 258 -17.64 -6.40 -11.19
N ASN A 259 -17.09 -7.03 -12.23
CA ASN A 259 -17.55 -8.33 -12.74
C ASN A 259 -16.57 -9.46 -12.43
N CYS A 260 -15.58 -9.23 -11.55
CA CYS A 260 -14.56 -10.22 -11.26
C CYS A 260 -15.09 -11.28 -10.28
N SER A 261 -15.12 -12.55 -10.69
CA SER A 261 -15.59 -13.68 -9.87
C SER A 261 -14.74 -13.92 -8.62
N ASN A 262 -13.53 -13.37 -8.57
CA ASN A 262 -12.63 -13.45 -7.44
C ASN A 262 -12.88 -12.34 -6.40
N ILE A 263 -13.83 -11.43 -6.63
CA ILE A 263 -14.14 -10.34 -5.71
C ILE A 263 -15.47 -10.62 -5.02
N PHE A 264 -15.49 -10.49 -3.69
CA PHE A 264 -16.69 -10.48 -2.88
C PHE A 264 -16.79 -9.15 -2.13
N ILE A 265 -17.77 -8.33 -2.49
CA ILE A 265 -18.03 -7.07 -1.79
C ILE A 265 -18.86 -7.38 -0.53
N LEU A 266 -18.18 -7.40 0.61
CA LEU A 266 -18.75 -7.70 1.92
C LEU A 266 -19.54 -6.51 2.44
N ASN A 267 -20.76 -6.79 2.90
CA ASN A 267 -21.59 -5.87 3.66
C ASN A 267 -22.28 -6.62 4.81
N GLN A 268 -23.05 -5.91 5.62
CA GLN A 268 -23.69 -6.50 6.81
C GLN A 268 -24.73 -7.59 6.48
N ASN A 269 -25.26 -7.59 5.25
CA ASN A 269 -26.40 -8.42 4.86
C ASN A 269 -26.01 -9.70 4.12
N ASN A 270 -24.74 -9.86 3.71
CA ASN A 270 -24.32 -10.95 2.82
C ASN A 270 -23.24 -11.88 3.40
N ILE A 271 -22.97 -11.80 4.71
CA ILE A 271 -21.95 -12.62 5.39
C ILE A 271 -22.17 -14.12 5.16
N THR A 272 -23.43 -14.57 5.12
CA THR A 272 -23.81 -15.97 4.85
C THR A 272 -23.33 -16.47 3.50
N GLY A 273 -23.23 -15.59 2.49
CA GLY A 273 -22.73 -15.92 1.16
C GLY A 273 -21.21 -16.12 1.10
N LEU A 274 -20.47 -15.68 2.12
CA LEU A 274 -19.01 -15.73 2.11
C LEU A 274 -18.48 -17.17 2.07
N GLN A 275 -19.11 -18.10 2.80
CA GLN A 275 -18.70 -19.50 2.80
C GLN A 275 -18.79 -20.12 1.40
N THR A 276 -19.89 -19.84 0.70
CA THR A 276 -20.10 -20.29 -0.69
C THR A 276 -19.07 -19.67 -1.63
N PHE A 277 -18.78 -18.37 -1.48
CA PHE A 277 -17.76 -17.69 -2.26
C PHE A 277 -16.36 -18.30 -2.08
N LEU A 278 -15.94 -18.55 -0.84
CA LEU A 278 -14.62 -19.11 -0.53
C LEU A 278 -14.44 -20.52 -1.12
N LYS A 279 -15.51 -21.33 -1.17
CA LYS A 279 -15.51 -22.69 -1.74
C LYS A 279 -15.44 -22.74 -3.27
N LYS A 280 -15.80 -21.67 -3.98
CA LYS A 280 -15.67 -21.62 -5.45
C LYS A 280 -14.20 -21.78 -5.85
N PRO A 281 -13.87 -22.36 -7.01
CA PRO A 281 -12.49 -22.31 -7.51
C PRO A 281 -12.07 -20.86 -7.75
N THR A 282 -10.81 -20.54 -7.48
CA THR A 282 -10.25 -19.23 -7.83
C THR A 282 -9.97 -19.21 -9.33
N GLN A 283 -10.29 -18.10 -10.01
CA GLN A 283 -9.95 -17.91 -11.42
C GLN A 283 -8.66 -17.08 -11.53
N GLU A 284 -7.95 -17.17 -12.65
CA GLU A 284 -6.85 -16.22 -12.89
C GLU A 284 -7.41 -14.84 -13.21
N TYR A 285 -6.73 -13.79 -12.72
CA TYR A 285 -7.07 -12.43 -13.15
C TYR A 285 -6.64 -12.24 -14.61
N PRO A 286 -7.46 -11.54 -15.43
CA PRO A 286 -7.13 -11.26 -16.83
C PRO A 286 -5.75 -10.61 -16.98
N LEU A 287 -4.98 -11.04 -18.00
CA LEU A 287 -3.62 -10.56 -18.23
C LEU A 287 -3.55 -9.04 -18.47
N ASN A 288 -4.54 -8.46 -19.14
CA ASN A 288 -4.62 -7.02 -19.36
C ASN A 288 -4.77 -6.25 -18.03
N ILE A 289 -5.54 -6.77 -17.08
CA ILE A 289 -5.72 -6.15 -15.75
C ILE A 289 -4.43 -6.29 -14.93
N LYS A 290 -3.81 -7.48 -14.93
CA LYS A 290 -2.49 -7.69 -14.29
C LYS A 290 -1.44 -6.75 -14.85
N LYS A 291 -1.35 -6.65 -16.18
CA LYS A 291 -0.44 -5.73 -16.88
C LYS A 291 -0.71 -4.28 -16.46
N LYS A 292 -1.97 -3.81 -16.53
CA LYS A 292 -2.36 -2.44 -16.14
C LYS A 292 -1.83 -2.04 -14.76
N TYR A 293 -1.93 -2.92 -13.77
CA TYR A 293 -1.50 -2.61 -12.39
C TYR A 293 -0.08 -3.07 -12.04
N SER A 294 0.67 -3.62 -12.99
CA SER A 294 2.08 -3.95 -12.76
C SER A 294 2.93 -2.69 -12.55
N PHE A 295 3.98 -2.81 -11.75
CA PHE A 295 4.88 -1.71 -11.39
C PHE A 295 5.43 -0.99 -12.62
N ASP A 296 5.95 -1.73 -13.61
CA ASP A 296 6.57 -1.15 -14.79
C ASP A 296 5.57 -0.35 -15.62
N GLU A 297 4.37 -0.88 -15.84
CA GLU A 297 3.30 -0.20 -16.61
C GLU A 297 2.72 0.99 -15.86
N TRP A 298 2.60 0.90 -14.53
CA TRP A 298 2.21 2.03 -13.70
C TRP A 298 3.25 3.15 -13.79
N LEU A 299 4.53 2.80 -13.68
CA LEU A 299 5.62 3.75 -13.77
C LEU A 299 5.67 4.38 -15.16
N GLU A 300 5.58 3.58 -16.22
CA GLU A 300 5.57 4.06 -17.62
C GLU A 300 4.46 5.08 -17.85
N ARG A 301 3.21 4.77 -17.46
CA ARG A 301 2.10 5.73 -17.53
C ARG A 301 2.40 7.01 -16.76
N LEU A 302 2.91 6.88 -15.53
CA LEU A 302 3.26 8.03 -14.71
C LEU A 302 4.29 8.92 -15.41
N ILE A 303 5.34 8.34 -16.01
CA ILE A 303 6.38 9.06 -16.77
C ILE A 303 5.80 9.71 -18.03
N ASN A 304 4.92 9.02 -18.74
CA ASN A 304 4.26 9.51 -19.96
C ASN A 304 3.12 10.51 -19.68
N LYS A 305 2.86 10.83 -18.41
CA LYS A 305 1.78 11.73 -17.96
C LYS A 305 0.38 11.19 -18.27
N GLU A 306 0.23 9.87 -18.32
CA GLU A 306 -1.03 9.19 -18.63
C GLU A 306 -1.77 8.77 -17.35
N GLU A 307 -3.05 9.13 -17.25
CA GLU A 307 -3.90 8.72 -16.14
C GLU A 307 -4.36 7.25 -16.27
N ALA A 308 -4.58 6.58 -15.15
CA ALA A 308 -4.94 5.16 -15.08
C ALA A 308 -6.43 4.85 -15.38
N LYS A 309 -7.00 5.49 -16.39
CA LYS A 309 -8.44 5.43 -16.75
C LYS A 309 -8.92 4.07 -17.30
#